data_AF-A0A965LRE4-F1
#
_entry.id   AF-A0A965LRE4-F1
#
_cell.length_a   1.000
_cell.length_b   1.000
_cell.length_c   1.000
_cell.angle_alpha   90.00
_cell.angle_beta   90.00
_cell.angle_gamma   90.00
#
_symmetry.space_group_name_H-M   'P 1'
#
loop_
_entity.id
_entity.type
_entity.pdbx_description
1 polymer ?
#
loop_
_entity_poly.entity_id
_entity_poly.type
_entity_poly.pdbx_seq_one_letter_code
_entity_poly.pdbx_strand_id
1 'polypeptide(L)'
;MNIAHALVRIVETLKRRFRLKTWQVESAFVFFCLAVVAVGRIAITGHGWVEWIGVVAVWGTFQHASVANRLEEKEAKRVAQTGVPEVGCYKKLARYFYLKEIAWFVYFVLIGAYSALVGVLVFLAYGHWRKAWRRYHPVS
;
A
#
# COMPACT_ATOMS: atom_id res chain seq x y z
N MET A 1 -8.41 21.46 10.10
CA MET A 1 -7.41 20.43 10.45
C MET A 1 -7.26 19.49 9.25
N ASN A 2 -6.07 19.40 8.65
CA ASN A 2 -5.88 18.65 7.40
C ASN A 2 -5.93 17.13 7.67
N ILE A 3 -6.75 16.36 6.95
CA ILE A 3 -6.96 14.91 7.19
C ILE A 3 -5.62 14.16 7.18
N ALA A 4 -4.72 14.52 6.26
CA ALA A 4 -3.38 13.94 6.19
C ALA A 4 -2.57 14.16 7.47
N HIS A 5 -2.71 15.32 8.13
CA HIS A 5 -2.00 15.62 9.37
C HIS A 5 -2.54 14.79 10.55
N ALA A 6 -3.85 14.58 10.61
CA ALA A 6 -4.47 13.72 11.62
C ALA A 6 -4.02 12.26 11.46
N LEU A 7 -4.01 11.75 10.23
CA LEU A 7 -3.54 10.39 9.93
C LEU A 7 -2.06 10.19 10.29
N VAL A 8 -1.19 11.16 9.99
CA VAL A 8 0.22 11.11 10.36
C VAL A 8 0.39 11.02 11.87
N ARG A 9 -0.34 11.85 12.65
CA ARG A 9 -0.29 11.80 14.12
C ARG A 9 -0.76 10.47 14.70
N ILE A 10 -1.79 9.86 14.10
CA ILE A 10 -2.28 8.54 14.54
C ILE A 10 -1.18 7.49 14.33
N VAL A 11 -0.58 7.45 13.14
CA VAL A 11 0.49 6.50 12.83
C VAL A 11 1.71 6.72 13.71
N GLU A 12 2.10 7.97 13.98
CA GLU A 12 3.18 8.28 14.93
C GLU A 12 2.87 7.81 16.35
N THR A 13 1.64 8.02 16.82
CA THR A 13 1.22 7.62 18.16
C THR A 13 1.29 6.11 18.30
N LEU A 14 0.78 5.36 17.31
CA LEU A 14 0.87 3.91 17.25
C LEU A 14 2.33 3.43 17.20
N LYS A 15 3.15 4.07 16.37
CA LYS A 15 4.58 3.78 16.23
C LYS A 15 5.31 3.92 17.57
N ARG A 16 5.07 5.02 18.31
CA ARG A 16 5.69 5.30 19.61
C ARG A 16 5.21 4.33 20.68
N ARG A 17 3.90 4.05 20.73
CA ARG A 17 3.30 3.17 21.73
C ARG A 17 3.75 1.72 21.61
N PHE A 18 3.89 1.21 20.39
CA PHE A 18 4.22 -0.19 20.14
C PHE A 18 5.67 -0.44 19.67
N ARG A 19 6.51 0.62 19.58
CA ARG A 19 7.89 0.56 19.04
C ARG A 19 7.98 -0.11 17.66
N LEU A 20 6.95 0.06 16.83
CA LEU A 20 6.87 -0.55 15.50
C LEU A 20 7.55 0.30 14.43
N LYS A 21 7.89 -0.32 13.31
CA LYS A 21 8.31 0.39 12.09
C LYS A 21 7.08 0.82 11.29
N THR A 22 7.17 1.92 10.54
CA THR A 22 6.04 2.46 9.75
C THR A 22 5.44 1.41 8.80
N TRP A 23 6.26 0.56 8.18
CA TRP A 23 5.78 -0.49 7.29
C TRP A 23 4.95 -1.56 8.01
N GLN A 24 5.21 -1.82 9.29
CA GLN A 24 4.42 -2.77 10.09
C GLN A 24 3.05 -2.19 10.42
N VAL A 25 2.98 -0.90 10.74
CA VAL A 25 1.72 -0.21 10.99
C VAL A 25 0.88 -0.12 9.70
N GLU A 26 1.50 0.25 8.58
CA GLU A 26 0.86 0.27 7.26
C GLU A 26 0.34 -1.13 6.88
N SER A 27 1.18 -2.16 7.07
CA SER A 27 0.83 -3.57 6.81
C SER A 27 -0.35 -4.04 7.65
N ALA A 28 -0.33 -3.77 8.96
CA ALA A 28 -1.40 -4.16 9.87
C ALA A 28 -2.71 -3.44 9.54
N PHE A 29 -2.65 -2.16 9.19
CA PHE A 29 -3.82 -1.40 8.78
C PHE A 29 -4.46 -1.97 7.50
N VAL A 30 -3.64 -2.25 6.47
CA VAL A 30 -4.14 -2.85 5.23
C VAL A 30 -4.72 -4.24 5.48
N PHE A 31 -4.04 -5.08 6.26
CA PHE A 31 -4.56 -6.39 6.63
C PHE A 31 -5.89 -6.29 7.37
N PHE A 32 -6.02 -5.34 8.30
CA PHE A 32 -7.26 -5.10 9.02
C PHE A 32 -8.41 -4.69 8.07
N CYS A 33 -8.18 -3.76 7.15
CA CYS A 33 -9.18 -3.38 6.16
C CYS A 33 -9.63 -4.57 5.31
N LEU A 34 -8.69 -5.41 4.87
CA LEU A 34 -9.00 -6.61 4.09
C LEU A 34 -9.77 -7.66 4.91
N ALA A 35 -9.38 -7.86 6.18
CA ALA A 35 -10.06 -8.79 7.08
C ALA A 35 -11.51 -8.37 7.36
N VAL A 36 -11.77 -7.08 7.57
CA VAL A 36 -13.15 -6.56 7.75
C VAL A 36 -14.01 -6.85 6.53
N VAL A 37 -13.49 -6.60 5.32
CA VAL A 37 -14.22 -6.89 4.07
C VAL A 37 -14.44 -8.38 3.88
N ALA A 38 -13.42 -9.21 4.14
CA ALA A 38 -13.53 -10.66 4.04
C ALA A 38 -14.58 -11.20 5.00
N VAL A 39 -14.52 -10.84 6.29
CA VAL A 39 -15.51 -11.29 7.30
C VAL A 39 -16.92 -10.85 6.91
N GLY A 40 -17.11 -9.60 6.45
CA GLY A 40 -18.40 -9.13 5.98
C GLY A 40 -18.95 -9.93 4.80
N ARG A 41 -18.09 -10.25 3.81
CA ARG A 41 -18.49 -11.05 2.64
C ARG A 41 -18.79 -12.50 3.01
N ILE A 42 -18.01 -13.10 3.91
CA ILE A 42 -18.25 -14.46 4.40
C ILE A 42 -19.61 -14.54 5.11
N ALA A 43 -19.97 -13.52 5.90
CA ALA A 43 -21.27 -13.45 6.56
C ALA A 43 -22.45 -13.38 5.57
N ILE A 44 -22.25 -12.81 4.38
CA ILE A 44 -23.28 -12.68 3.34
C ILE A 44 -23.36 -13.93 2.44
N THR A 45 -22.22 -14.50 2.06
CA THR A 45 -22.12 -15.52 1.00
C THR A 45 -21.88 -16.95 1.50
N GLY A 46 -21.48 -17.13 2.77
CA GLY A 46 -21.24 -18.45 3.37
C GLY A 46 -19.97 -19.18 2.90
N HIS A 47 -19.28 -18.70 1.86
CA HIS A 47 -18.08 -19.34 1.30
C HIS A 47 -16.80 -18.71 1.91
N GLY A 48 -16.37 -19.28 3.06
CA GLY A 48 -15.39 -18.68 3.96
C GLY A 48 -13.92 -18.65 3.50
N TRP A 49 -13.40 -19.79 3.05
CA TRP A 49 -11.95 -20.01 3.02
C TRP A 49 -11.26 -19.42 1.79
N VAL A 50 -11.96 -19.30 0.65
CA VAL A 50 -11.41 -18.74 -0.59
C VAL A 50 -11.15 -17.24 -0.45
N GLU A 51 -11.97 -16.51 0.31
CA GLU A 51 -11.77 -15.08 0.56
C GLU A 51 -10.44 -14.80 1.28
N TRP A 52 -10.04 -15.68 2.21
CA TRP A 52 -8.78 -15.53 2.93
C TRP A 52 -7.56 -15.71 2.01
N ILE A 53 -7.66 -16.54 0.98
CA ILE A 53 -6.61 -16.63 -0.06
C ILE A 53 -6.48 -15.28 -0.78
N GLY A 54 -7.60 -14.65 -1.12
CA GLY A 54 -7.64 -13.30 -1.69
C GLY A 54 -7.00 -12.26 -0.76
N VAL A 55 -7.34 -12.28 0.54
CA VAL A 55 -6.74 -11.39 1.56
C VAL A 55 -5.23 -11.54 1.60
N VAL A 56 -4.72 -12.77 1.67
CA VAL A 56 -3.28 -13.03 1.73
C VAL A 56 -2.58 -12.59 0.44
N ALA A 57 -3.17 -12.84 -0.73
CA ALA A 57 -2.61 -12.42 -2.01
C ALA A 57 -2.52 -10.88 -2.14
N VAL A 58 -3.59 -10.17 -1.77
CA VAL A 58 -3.61 -8.69 -1.79
C VAL A 58 -2.64 -8.14 -0.74
N TRP A 59 -2.63 -8.70 0.47
CA TRP A 59 -1.69 -8.27 1.51
C TRP A 59 -0.23 -8.51 1.12
N GLY A 60 0.10 -9.65 0.50
CA GLY A 60 1.42 -9.94 -0.04
C GLY A 60 1.82 -8.94 -1.15
N THR A 61 0.89 -8.61 -2.04
CA THR A 61 1.08 -7.57 -3.07
C THR A 61 1.34 -6.20 -2.44
N PHE A 62 0.70 -5.89 -1.32
CA PHE A 62 0.99 -4.69 -0.54
C PHE A 62 2.39 -4.69 0.06
N GLN A 63 2.84 -5.79 0.66
CA GLN A 63 4.21 -5.89 1.15
C GLN A 63 5.21 -5.67 0.02
N HIS A 64 4.98 -6.29 -1.13
CA HIS A 64 5.83 -6.11 -2.30
C HIS A 64 5.88 -4.64 -2.75
N ALA A 65 4.73 -3.96 -2.86
CA ALA A 65 4.64 -2.54 -3.19
C ALA A 65 5.33 -1.63 -2.16
N SER A 66 5.18 -1.97 -0.88
CA SER A 66 5.75 -1.29 0.28
C SER A 66 7.28 -1.36 0.26
N VAL A 67 7.85 -2.52 -0.06
CA VAL A 67 9.31 -2.69 -0.22
C VAL A 67 9.80 -1.98 -1.48
N ALA A 68 9.11 -2.17 -2.61
CA ALA A 68 9.43 -1.53 -3.88
C ALA A 68 9.55 -0.01 -3.75
N ASN A 69 8.55 0.65 -3.15
CA ASN A 69 8.57 2.10 -2.94
C ASN A 69 9.77 2.56 -2.08
N ARG A 70 10.19 1.77 -1.08
CA ARG A 70 11.36 2.12 -0.25
C ARG A 70 12.68 1.99 -1.00
N LEU A 71 12.78 1.01 -1.90
CA LEU A 71 13.94 0.88 -2.80
C LEU A 71 14.00 2.05 -3.79
N GLU A 72 12.86 2.41 -4.40
CA GLU A 72 12.77 3.56 -5.30
C GLU A 72 13.13 4.86 -4.57
N GLU A 73 12.65 5.08 -3.35
CA GLU A 73 12.97 6.25 -2.54
C GLU A 73 14.45 6.34 -2.17
N LYS A 74 15.07 5.20 -1.83
CA LYS A 74 16.51 5.14 -1.51
C LYS A 74 17.35 5.49 -2.73
N GLU A 75 16.97 4.97 -3.89
CA GLU A 75 17.64 5.23 -5.15
C GLU A 75 17.46 6.69 -5.61
N ALA A 76 16.24 7.22 -5.51
CA ALA A 76 15.96 8.63 -5.79
C ALA A 76 16.83 9.57 -4.93
N LYS A 77 17.05 9.21 -3.66
CA LYS A 77 17.93 9.96 -2.77
C LYS A 77 19.40 9.87 -3.19
N ARG A 78 19.89 8.67 -3.54
CA ARG A 78 21.26 8.50 -4.04
C ARG A 78 21.51 9.35 -5.28
N VAL A 79 20.58 9.35 -6.23
CA VAL A 79 20.64 10.18 -7.44
C VAL A 79 20.67 11.67 -7.09
N ALA A 80 19.84 12.11 -6.14
CA ALA A 80 19.85 13.51 -5.70
C ALA A 80 21.19 13.94 -5.06
N GLN A 81 21.92 13.01 -4.44
CA GLN A 81 23.20 13.29 -3.79
C GLN A 81 24.40 13.17 -4.74
N THR A 82 24.38 12.20 -5.65
CA THR A 82 25.54 11.81 -6.48
C THR A 82 25.39 12.18 -7.96
N GLY A 83 24.18 12.54 -8.40
CA GLY A 83 23.85 12.80 -9.81
C GLY A 83 23.74 11.53 -10.68
N VAL A 84 24.15 10.35 -10.19
CA VAL A 84 24.23 9.12 -10.98
C VAL A 84 23.33 8.03 -10.37
N PRO A 85 22.38 7.46 -11.14
CA PRO A 85 21.61 6.29 -10.70
C PRO A 85 22.48 5.03 -10.74
N GLU A 86 22.37 4.20 -9.72
CA GLU A 86 22.83 2.82 -9.72
C GLU A 86 21.93 1.94 -10.58
N VAL A 87 20.62 2.15 -10.52
CA VAL A 87 19.64 1.41 -11.30
C VAL A 87 18.86 2.37 -12.20
N GLY A 88 19.25 2.47 -13.47
CA GLY A 88 18.65 3.41 -14.42
C GLY A 88 17.14 3.28 -14.63
N CYS A 89 16.54 2.13 -14.27
CA CYS A 89 15.11 1.89 -14.40
C CYS A 89 14.28 2.10 -13.13
N TYR A 90 14.84 2.64 -12.03
CA TYR A 90 14.14 2.73 -10.74
C TYR A 90 12.78 3.45 -10.82
N LYS A 91 12.66 4.50 -11.65
CA LYS A 91 11.39 5.23 -11.87
C LYS A 91 10.31 4.41 -12.60
N LYS A 92 10.67 3.29 -13.24
CA LYS A 92 9.71 2.39 -13.89
C LYS A 92 8.94 1.55 -12.87
N LEU A 93 9.45 1.43 -11.64
CA LEU A 93 8.85 0.64 -10.58
C LEU A 93 7.45 1.16 -10.22
N ALA A 94 7.33 2.46 -9.88
CA ALA A 94 6.02 3.10 -9.69
C ALA A 94 5.12 3.02 -10.93
N ARG A 95 5.68 3.24 -12.13
CA ARG A 95 4.89 3.22 -13.39
C ARG A 95 4.23 1.86 -13.63
N TYR A 96 5.00 0.79 -13.56
CA TYR A 96 4.46 -0.57 -13.75
C TYR A 96 3.54 -0.97 -12.62
N PHE A 97 3.79 -0.48 -11.39
CA PHE A 97 2.86 -0.67 -10.29
C PHE A 97 1.49 -0.05 -10.58
N TYR A 98 1.42 1.23 -10.97
CA TYR A 98 0.13 1.83 -11.29
C TYR A 98 -0.53 1.22 -12.52
N LEU A 99 0.24 0.88 -13.55
CA LEU A 99 -0.29 0.26 -14.76
C LEU A 99 -0.97 -1.08 -14.45
N LYS A 100 -0.32 -1.95 -13.65
CA LYS A 100 -0.95 -3.22 -13.25
C LYS A 100 -2.20 -2.99 -12.41
N GLU A 101 -2.20 -2.02 -11.50
CA GLU A 101 -3.37 -1.77 -10.64
C GLU A 101 -4.56 -1.23 -11.44
N ILE A 102 -4.31 -0.38 -12.44
CA ILE A 102 -5.35 0.09 -13.38
C ILE A 102 -5.90 -1.08 -14.21
N ALA A 103 -5.02 -1.96 -14.72
CA ALA A 103 -5.45 -3.14 -15.45
C ALA A 103 -6.28 -4.09 -14.57
N TRP A 104 -5.84 -4.33 -13.33
CA TRP A 104 -6.59 -5.12 -12.35
C TRP A 104 -7.92 -4.46 -11.99
N PHE A 105 -7.97 -3.14 -11.85
CA PHE A 105 -9.22 -2.40 -11.62
C PHE A 105 -10.25 -2.73 -12.72
N VAL A 106 -9.86 -2.53 -13.97
CA VAL A 106 -10.73 -2.77 -15.13
C VAL A 106 -11.16 -4.23 -15.16
N TYR A 107 -10.23 -5.16 -14.98
CA TYR A 107 -10.53 -6.59 -14.94
C TYR A 107 -11.55 -6.94 -13.85
N PHE A 108 -11.34 -6.49 -12.61
CA PHE A 108 -12.22 -6.81 -11.48
C PHE A 108 -13.59 -6.14 -11.57
N VAL A 109 -13.69 -4.96 -12.19
CA VAL A 109 -14.98 -4.35 -12.53
C VAL A 109 -15.74 -5.24 -13.52
N LEU A 110 -15.07 -5.72 -14.57
CA LEU A 110 -15.71 -6.54 -15.61
C LEU A 110 -16.24 -7.88 -15.08
N ILE A 111 -15.57 -8.48 -14.09
CA ILE A 111 -15.98 -9.77 -13.50
C ILE A 111 -16.80 -9.64 -12.19
N GLY A 112 -17.10 -8.42 -11.74
CA GLY A 112 -17.87 -8.19 -10.51
C GLY A 112 -17.15 -8.59 -9.22
N ALA A 113 -15.81 -8.57 -9.19
CA ALA A 113 -15.00 -8.99 -8.04
C ALA A 113 -14.79 -7.84 -7.03
N TYR A 114 -15.83 -7.51 -6.27
CA TYR A 114 -15.84 -6.35 -5.36
C TYR A 114 -14.76 -6.38 -4.26
N SER A 115 -14.43 -7.54 -3.67
CA SER A 115 -13.33 -7.64 -2.68
C SER A 115 -11.98 -7.24 -3.27
N ALA A 116 -11.73 -7.61 -4.54
CA ALA A 116 -10.48 -7.32 -5.21
C ALA A 116 -10.37 -5.83 -5.60
N LEU A 117 -11.51 -5.18 -5.90
CA LEU A 117 -11.57 -3.73 -6.13
C LEU A 117 -11.12 -2.93 -4.91
N VAL A 118 -11.44 -3.37 -3.69
CA VAL A 118 -10.96 -2.71 -2.47
C VAL A 118 -9.43 -2.74 -2.39
N GLY A 119 -8.81 -3.88 -2.74
CA GLY A 119 -7.36 -3.99 -2.83
C GLY A 119 -6.75 -2.96 -3.77
N VAL A 120 -7.32 -2.83 -4.97
CA VAL A 120 -6.88 -1.84 -5.96
C VAL A 120 -6.99 -0.40 -5.43
N LEU A 121 -8.09 -0.06 -4.77
CA LEU A 121 -8.26 1.26 -4.16
C LEU A 121 -7.20 1.53 -3.09
N VAL A 122 -6.88 0.53 -2.25
CA VAL A 122 -5.80 0.64 -1.25
C VAL A 122 -4.45 0.91 -1.94
N PHE A 123 -4.16 0.22 -3.04
CA PHE A 123 -2.91 0.41 -3.78
C PHE A 123 -2.79 1.78 -4.43
N LEU A 124 -3.87 2.29 -5.03
CA LEU A 124 -3.91 3.63 -5.62
C LEU A 124 -3.79 4.73 -4.54
N ALA A 125 -4.41 4.50 -3.37
CA ALA A 125 -4.30 5.40 -2.23
C ALA A 125 -2.91 5.35 -1.59
N TYR A 126 -2.21 4.21 -1.62
CA TYR A 126 -0.93 4.04 -0.93
C TYR A 126 0.15 5.01 -1.43
N GLY A 127 0.25 5.25 -2.74
CA GLY A 127 1.22 6.21 -3.25
C GLY A 127 0.94 7.66 -2.82
N HIS A 128 -0.34 8.04 -2.75
CA HIS A 128 -0.76 9.34 -2.22
C HIS A 128 -0.44 9.47 -0.73
N TRP A 129 -0.72 8.41 0.04
CA TRP A 129 -0.37 8.33 1.46
C TRP A 129 1.15 8.47 1.66
N ARG A 130 1.97 7.74 0.89
CA ARG A 130 3.43 7.87 0.94
C ARG A 130 3.86 9.29 0.66
N LYS A 131 3.37 9.91 -0.42
CA LYS A 131 3.70 11.31 -0.74
C LYS A 131 3.35 12.27 0.41
N ALA A 132 2.21 12.07 1.08
CA ALA A 132 1.82 12.86 2.24
C ALA A 132 2.75 12.61 3.45
N TRP A 133 3.03 11.35 3.79
CA TRP A 133 3.95 10.98 4.88
C TRP A 133 5.34 11.61 4.70
N ARG A 134 5.84 11.63 3.46
CA ARG A 134 7.15 12.17 3.08
C ARG A 134 7.25 13.68 3.25
N ARG A 135 6.15 14.42 3.20
CA ARG A 135 6.13 15.87 3.52
C ARG A 135 6.47 16.15 4.98
N TYR A 136 6.10 15.22 5.87
CA TYR A 136 6.39 15.33 7.31
C TYR A 136 7.68 14.60 7.71
N HIS A 137 8.10 13.61 6.93
CA HIS A 137 9.30 12.81 7.17
C HIS A 137 10.14 12.68 5.89
N PRO A 138 10.97 13.68 5.54
CA PRO A 138 11.91 13.59 4.41
C PRO A 138 12.92 12.45 4.61
N VAL A 139 13.49 11.89 3.53
CA VAL A 139 14.47 10.77 3.66
C VAL A 139 15.75 11.50 4.05
N SER A 140 16.12 11.40 5.32
CA SER A 140 17.42 11.82 5.87
C SER A 140 18.56 11.09 5.20
#